data_AF-A0AAV5VRU0-F1
#
_entry.id   AF-A0AAV5VRU0-F1
#
_cell.length_a   1.000
_cell.length_b   1.000
_cell.length_c   1.000
_cell.angle_alpha   90.00
_cell.angle_beta   90.00
_cell.angle_gamma   90.00
#
_symmetry.space_group_name_H-M   'P 1'
#
loop_
_entity.id
_entity.type
_entity.pdbx_description
1 polymer ?
#
loop_
_entity_poly.entity_id
_entity_poly.type
_entity_poly.pdbx_seq_one_letter_code
_entity_poly.pdbx_strand_id
1 'polypeptide(L)'
;VVPLWLRAQITNNEFFALMALVLCETNSSSDLSHEAISVLDQIRAEVYKDLQRFYRNNMGLSDYSTRLGNLISLNHAIQECLSVCIEFTRLQQTIFDL
;
A
#
# COMPACT_ATOMS: atom_id res chain seq x y z
N VAL A 1 -11.56 -5.74 -2.40
CA VAL A 1 -10.94 -5.11 -1.20
C VAL A 1 -11.70 -5.43 0.10
N VAL A 2 -13.00 -5.13 0.23
CA VAL A 2 -13.75 -5.32 1.50
C VAL A 2 -13.63 -6.72 2.13
N PRO A 3 -13.74 -7.84 1.39
CA PRO A 3 -13.56 -9.17 1.97
C PRO A 3 -12.14 -9.44 2.47
N LEU A 4 -11.12 -8.90 1.78
CA LEU A 4 -9.71 -9.02 2.18
C LEU A 4 -9.42 -8.21 3.44
N TRP A 5 -9.98 -7.01 3.53
CA TRP A 5 -9.88 -6.14 4.71
C TRP A 5 -10.41 -6.82 5.98
N LEU A 6 -11.63 -7.37 5.89
CA LEU A 6 -12.26 -8.06 7.01
C LEU A 6 -11.50 -9.33 7.41
N ARG A 7 -10.94 -10.05 6.44
CA ARG A 7 -10.13 -11.26 6.69
C ARG A 7 -8.77 -10.96 7.31
N ALA A 8 -8.16 -9.82 6.97
CA ALA A 8 -6.80 -9.49 7.38
C ALA A 8 -6.68 -9.11 8.87
N GLN A 9 -7.79 -8.71 9.52
CA GLN A 9 -7.83 -8.32 10.94
C GLN A 9 -6.65 -7.42 11.34
N ILE A 10 -6.40 -6.39 10.53
CA ILE A 10 -5.26 -5.49 10.69
C ILE A 10 -5.42 -4.64 11.95
N THR A 11 -4.31 -4.45 12.65
CA THR A 11 -4.17 -3.52 13.78
C THR A 11 -4.03 -2.09 13.28
N ASN A 12 -4.15 -1.12 14.18
CA ASN A 12 -3.91 0.29 13.85
C ASN A 12 -2.49 0.53 13.31
N ASN A 13 -1.48 -0.15 13.86
CA ASN A 13 -0.10 0.00 13.39
C ASN A 13 0.07 -0.55 11.96
N GLU A 14 -0.55 -1.69 11.66
CA GLU A 14 -0.57 -2.24 10.31
C GLU A 14 -1.36 -1.36 9.35
N PHE A 15 -2.44 -0.71 9.82
CA PHE A 15 -3.18 0.26 9.03
C PHE A 15 -2.34 1.47 8.66
N PHE A 16 -1.60 2.07 9.60
CA PHE A 16 -0.71 3.19 9.30
C PHE A 16 0.42 2.78 8.35
N ALA A 17 1.00 1.60 8.55
CA ALA A 17 1.99 1.05 7.63
C ALA A 17 1.41 0.84 6.23
N LEU A 18 0.19 0.31 6.12
CA LEU A 18 -0.51 0.14 4.85
C LEU A 18 -0.74 1.47 4.15
N MET A 19 -1.14 2.52 4.87
CA MET A 19 -1.31 3.86 4.29
C MET A 19 0.01 4.44 3.78
N ALA A 20 1.10 4.27 4.52
CA ALA A 20 2.42 4.67 4.04
C ALA A 20 2.82 3.92 2.77
N LEU A 21 2.60 2.61 2.70
CA LEU A 21 2.86 1.80 1.50
C LEU A 21 2.00 2.25 0.32
N VAL A 22 0.70 2.48 0.53
CA VAL A 22 -0.22 2.91 -0.53
C VAL A 22 0.19 4.26 -1.13
N LEU A 23 0.61 5.21 -0.28
CA LEU A 23 1.06 6.53 -0.70
C LEU A 23 2.41 6.53 -1.41
N CYS A 24 3.25 5.52 -1.14
CA CYS A 24 4.55 5.39 -1.80
C CYS A 24 4.49 4.72 -3.17
N GLU A 25 3.30 4.27 -3.60
CA GLU A 25 3.18 3.70 -4.94
C GLU A 25 3.05 4.78 -6.00
N THR A 26 3.89 4.63 -7.01
CA THR A 26 3.97 5.51 -8.16
C THR A 26 3.31 4.81 -9.33
N ASN A 27 2.32 5.46 -9.94
CA ASN A 27 1.77 4.97 -11.21
C ASN A 27 2.86 5.03 -12.29
N SER A 28 2.84 4.11 -13.24
CA SER A 28 3.78 4.07 -14.37
C SER A 28 3.78 5.34 -15.25
N SER A 29 2.81 6.23 -15.04
CA SER A 29 2.61 7.51 -15.72
C SER A 29 3.08 8.73 -14.93
N SER A 30 3.67 8.55 -13.74
CA SER A 30 4.13 9.68 -12.94
C SER A 30 5.51 10.15 -13.41
N ASP A 31 5.60 11.39 -13.88
CA ASP A 31 6.86 12.10 -14.18
C ASP A 31 7.60 12.50 -12.89
N LEU A 32 7.89 11.52 -12.03
CA LEU A 32 8.65 11.73 -10.81
C LEU A 32 10.15 11.71 -11.13
N SER A 33 10.88 12.66 -10.54
CA SER A 33 12.34 12.67 -10.55
C SER A 33 12.90 11.38 -9.92
N HIS A 34 14.09 10.96 -10.35
CA HIS A 34 14.79 9.81 -9.75
C HIS A 34 15.00 9.96 -8.24
N GLU A 35 15.24 11.19 -7.78
CA GLU A 35 15.40 11.52 -6.37
C GLU A 35 14.11 11.24 -5.59
N ALA A 36 12.96 11.64 -6.12
CA ALA A 36 11.65 11.37 -5.51
C ALA A 36 11.36 9.86 -5.44
N ILE A 37 11.63 9.12 -6.52
CA ILE A 37 11.47 7.64 -6.52
C ILE A 37 12.36 7.01 -5.44
N SER A 38 13.62 7.46 -5.33
CA SER A 38 14.55 6.96 -4.31
C SER A 38 14.05 7.22 -2.88
N VAL A 39 13.45 8.39 -2.63
CA VAL A 39 12.83 8.68 -1.33
C VAL A 39 11.66 7.75 -1.04
N LEU A 40 10.80 7.48 -2.03
CA LEU A 40 9.67 6.55 -1.86
C LEU A 40 10.15 5.10 -1.61
N ASP A 41 11.20 4.67 -2.31
CA ASP A 41 11.85 3.37 -2.07
C ASP A 41 12.39 3.26 -0.64
N GLN A 42 13.04 4.32 -0.14
CA GLN A 42 13.56 4.36 1.22
C GLN A 42 12.44 4.27 2.25
N ILE A 43 11.35 5.02 2.06
CA ILE A 43 10.18 4.97 2.96
C ILE A 43 9.57 3.56 2.95
N ARG A 44 9.38 2.94 1.78
CA ARG A 44 8.88 1.54 1.71
C ARG A 44 9.78 0.58 2.49
N ALA A 45 11.10 0.68 2.31
CA ALA A 45 12.06 -0.16 3.02
C ALA A 45 11.99 0.02 4.55
N GLU A 46 11.87 1.27 5.02
CA GLU A 46 11.71 1.58 6.45
C GLU A 46 10.40 1.02 7.02
N VAL A 47 9.28 1.20 6.32
CA VAL A 47 7.97 0.68 6.73
C VAL A 47 8.00 -0.84 6.88
N TYR A 48 8.64 -1.56 5.93
CA TYR A 48 8.78 -3.02 6.05
C TYR A 48 9.63 -3.42 7.25
N LYS A 49 10.72 -2.69 7.52
CA LYS A 49 11.59 -2.94 8.67
C LYS A 49 10.85 -2.73 10.00
N ASP A 50 10.04 -1.69 10.08
CA ASP A 50 9.27 -1.37 11.27
C ASP A 50 8.10 -2.33 11.49
N LEU A 51 7.44 -2.79 10.41
CA LEU A 51 6.48 -3.89 10.49
C LEU A 51 7.11 -5.17 11.05
N GLN A 52 8.28 -5.56 10.57
CA GLN A 52 9.00 -6.73 11.09
C GLN A 52 9.34 -6.59 12.57
N ARG A 53 9.82 -5.41 12.99
CA ARG A 53 10.09 -5.10 14.40
C ARG A 53 8.83 -5.16 15.23
N PHE A 54 7.73 -4.57 14.76
CA PHE A 54 6.44 -4.59 15.44
C PHE A 54 5.93 -6.02 15.64
N TYR A 55 5.99 -6.86 14.60
CA TYR A 55 5.57 -8.26 14.70
C TYR A 55 6.40 -9.05 15.71
N ARG A 56 7.73 -8.86 15.73
CA ARG A 56 8.60 -9.58 16.68
C ARG A 56 8.48 -9.05 18.10
N ASN A 57 8.57 -7.74 18.28
CA ASN A 57 8.78 -7.13 19.59
C ASN A 57 7.46 -6.82 20.30
N ASN A 58 6.43 -6.42 19.57
CA ASN A 58 5.15 -6.01 20.15
C ASN A 58 4.12 -7.13 20.10
N MET A 59 4.10 -7.93 19.03
CA MET A 59 3.16 -9.05 18.89
C MET A 59 3.74 -10.40 19.32
N GLY A 60 5.06 -10.48 19.56
CA GLY A 60 5.72 -11.72 19.97
C GLY A 60 5.69 -12.83 18.91
N LEU A 61 5.51 -12.47 17.64
CA LEU A 61 5.38 -13.44 16.55
C LEU A 61 6.75 -13.94 16.11
N SER A 62 6.96 -15.25 16.18
CA SER A 62 8.13 -15.93 15.61
C SER A 62 8.01 -16.11 14.10
N ASP A 63 6.80 -16.38 13.62
CA ASP A 63 6.44 -16.40 12.20
C ASP A 63 5.32 -15.40 11.93
N TYR A 64 5.64 -14.37 11.15
CA TYR A 64 4.73 -13.31 10.73
C TYR A 64 4.53 -13.29 9.20
N SER A 65 5.01 -14.31 8.50
CA SER A 65 5.05 -14.36 7.03
C SER A 65 3.65 -14.28 6.43
N THR A 66 2.69 -15.03 6.97
CA THR A 66 1.28 -15.00 6.54
C THR A 66 0.65 -13.63 6.77
N ARG A 67 0.93 -13.00 7.92
CA ARG A 67 0.35 -11.71 8.29
C ARG A 67 0.89 -10.59 7.40
N LEU A 68 2.20 -10.57 7.18
CA LEU A 68 2.85 -9.67 6.23
C LEU A 68 2.34 -9.90 4.79
N GLY A 69 2.21 -11.16 4.37
CA GLY A 69 1.67 -11.52 3.05
C GLY A 69 0.22 -11.06 2.84
N ASN A 70 -0.63 -11.17 3.87
CA ASN A 70 -1.98 -10.62 3.85
C ASN A 70 -1.98 -9.10 3.71
N LEU A 71 -1.09 -8.39 4.42
CA LEU A 71 -0.97 -6.93 4.34
C LEU A 71 -0.51 -6.47 2.95
N ILE A 72 0.48 -7.14 2.36
CA ILE A 72 0.98 -6.86 1.02
C ILE A 72 -0.10 -7.14 -0.03
N SER A 73 -0.82 -8.25 0.10
CA SER A 73 -1.95 -8.59 -0.78
C SER A 73 -3.06 -7.54 -0.71
N LEU A 74 -3.30 -6.97 0.48
CA LEU A 74 -4.24 -5.87 0.66
C LEU A 74 -3.74 -4.57 0.00
N ASN A 75 -2.45 -4.25 0.13
CA ASN A 75 -1.84 -3.12 -0.59
C ASN A 75 -2.05 -3.26 -2.10
N HIS A 76 -1.73 -4.41 -2.68
CA HIS A 76 -1.93 -4.66 -4.11
C HIS A 76 -3.40 -4.51 -4.53
N ALA A 77 -4.34 -5.08 -3.76
CA ALA A 77 -5.76 -4.94 -4.06
C ALA A 77 -6.24 -3.47 -4.02
N ILE A 78 -5.66 -2.64 -3.14
CA ILE A 78 -5.94 -1.20 -3.11
C ILE A 78 -5.40 -0.52 -4.37
N GLN A 79 -4.18 -0.85 -4.80
CA GLN A 79 -3.58 -0.29 -6.01
C GLN A 79 -4.36 -0.63 -7.28
N GLU A 80 -4.83 -1.88 -7.39
CA GLU A 80 -5.70 -2.29 -8.49
C GLU A 80 -7.00 -1.47 -8.52
N CYS A 81 -7.64 -1.29 -7.36
CA CYS A 81 -8.83 -0.44 -7.26
C CYS A 81 -8.54 1.02 -7.62
N LEU A 82 -7.41 1.57 -7.15
CA LEU A 82 -7.01 2.94 -7.44
C LEU A 82 -6.80 3.14 -8.94
N SER A 83 -6.12 2.20 -9.61
CA SER A 83 -5.92 2.21 -11.06
C SER A 83 -7.25 2.24 -11.82
N VAL A 84 -8.21 1.39 -11.45
CA VAL A 84 -9.56 1.38 -12.05
C VAL A 84 -10.28 2.71 -11.81
N CYS A 85 -10.19 3.27 -10.60
CA CYS A 85 -10.80 4.57 -10.29
C CYS A 85 -10.19 5.72 -11.10
N ILE A 86 -8.87 5.71 -11.30
CA ILE A 86 -8.17 6.70 -12.12
C ILE A 86 -8.67 6.61 -13.57
N GLU A 87 -8.70 5.42 -14.16
CA GLU A 87 -9.17 5.24 -15.54
C GLU A 87 -10.64 5.64 -15.71
N PHE A 88 -11.49 5.29 -14.75
CA PHE A 88 -12.88 5.75 -14.75
C PHE A 88 -12.99 7.28 -14.69
N THR A 89 -12.17 7.92 -13.85
CA THR A 89 -12.13 9.39 -13.75
C THR A 89 -11.67 10.03 -15.06
N ARG A 90 -10.65 9.47 -15.72
CA ARG A 90 -10.18 9.93 -17.03
C ARG A 90 -11.25 9.81 -18.11
N LEU A 91 -12.00 8.70 -18.12
CA LEU A 91 -13.13 8.50 -19.01
C LEU A 91 -14.19 9.59 -18.78
N GLN A 92 -14.54 9.87 -17.53
CA GLN A 92 -15.52 10.91 -17.20
C GLN A 92 -15.04 12.29 -17.68
N GLN A 93 -13.78 12.66 -17.42
CA GLN A 93 -13.21 13.91 -17.94
C GLN A 93 -13.33 14.02 -19.46
N THR A 94 -13.07 12.92 -20.17
CA THR A 94 -13.14 12.87 -21.64
C THR A 94 -14.60 12.96 -22.16
N ILE A 95 -15.56 12.31 -21.49
CA ILE A 95 -16.97 12.33 -21.91
C ILE A 95 -17.61 13.69 -21.66
N PHE A 96 -17.25 14.34 -20.55
CA PHE A 96 -17.87 15.58 -20.11
C PHE A 96 -17.06 16.85 -20.47
N ASP A 97 -15.96 16.71 -21.22
CA ASP A 97 -15.03 17.81 -21.57
C ASP A 97 -14.67 18.69 -20.35
N LEU A 98 -14.42 18.06 -19.20
CA LEU A 98 -14.00 18.71 -17.95
C LEU A 98 -12.49 18.93 -17.89
#